data_AF-A0A831KGJ3-F1
#
_entry.id   AF-A0A831KGJ3-F1
#
_cell.length_a   1.000
_cell.length_b   1.000
_cell.length_c   1.000
_cell.angle_alpha   90.00
_cell.angle_beta   90.00
_cell.angle_gamma   90.00
#
_symmetry.space_group_name_H-M   'P 1'
#
loop_
_entity.id
_entity.type
_entity.pdbx_description
1 polymer ?
#
loop_
_entity_poly.entity_id
_entity_poly.type
_entity_poly.pdbx_seq_one_letter_code
_entity_poly.pdbx_strand_id
1 'polypeptide(L)'
;QEAYYKDHARKVKNEIDVPLILVGGLRSFAVAEKLIVDGVADYISMSRPFIREPDLINRWQSGDLRKAECVSDNLCFNPGLEGKGIYCVTKEREEQKRNASS
;
A
#
# COMPACT_ATOMS: atom_id res chain seq x y z
N GLN A 1 -2.26 -11.82 -1.56
CA GLN A 1 -2.54 -11.40 -2.95
C GLN A 1 -2.39 -9.88 -3.07
N GLU A 2 -2.00 -9.38 -4.24
CA GLU A 2 -1.90 -7.95 -4.58
C GLU A 2 -2.54 -7.72 -5.95
N ALA A 3 -2.92 -6.48 -6.25
CA ALA A 3 -3.54 -6.08 -7.52
C ALA A 3 -4.80 -6.87 -7.86
N TYR A 4 -5.65 -7.16 -6.86
CA TYR A 4 -6.81 -8.05 -7.04
C TYR A 4 -7.91 -7.48 -7.95
N TYR A 5 -7.84 -6.19 -8.32
CA TYR A 5 -8.72 -5.58 -9.33
C TYR A 5 -8.09 -5.40 -10.71
N LYS A 6 -6.89 -5.94 -10.96
CA LYS A 6 -6.14 -5.71 -12.23
C LYS A 6 -6.95 -6.07 -13.48
N ASP A 7 -7.74 -7.14 -13.45
CA ASP A 7 -8.49 -7.60 -14.63
C ASP A 7 -9.70 -6.71 -14.89
N HIS A 8 -10.31 -6.17 -13.85
CA HIS A 8 -11.36 -5.16 -13.96
C HIS A 8 -10.78 -3.83 -14.46
N ALA A 9 -9.64 -3.41 -13.93
CA ALA A 9 -8.97 -2.20 -14.36
C ALA A 9 -8.58 -2.23 -15.84
N ARG A 10 -8.07 -3.37 -16.35
CA ARG A 10 -7.75 -3.53 -17.77
C ARG A 10 -8.99 -3.34 -18.66
N LYS A 11 -10.14 -3.89 -18.25
CA LYS A 11 -11.40 -3.72 -18.99
C LYS A 11 -11.83 -2.25 -19.00
N VAL A 12 -11.82 -1.59 -17.83
CA VAL A 12 -12.20 -0.17 -17.72
C VAL A 12 -11.25 0.73 -18.51
N LYS A 13 -9.94 0.48 -18.45
CA LYS A 13 -8.92 1.28 -19.14
C LYS A 13 -9.09 1.31 -20.66
N ASN A 14 -9.67 0.26 -21.25
CA ASN A 14 -9.94 0.21 -22.68
C ASN A 14 -11.19 1.01 -23.10
N GLU A 15 -12.02 1.44 -22.15
CA GLU A 15 -13.30 2.10 -22.39
C GLU A 15 -13.30 3.59 -22.00
N ILE A 16 -12.17 4.10 -21.47
CA ILE A 16 -12.06 5.48 -20.96
C ILE A 16 -10.83 6.19 -21.52
N ASP A 17 -10.98 7.48 -21.79
CA ASP A 17 -9.89 8.36 -22.24
C ASP A 17 -9.23 9.14 -21.10
N VAL A 18 -9.71 8.98 -19.86
CA VAL A 18 -9.16 9.65 -18.67
C VAL A 18 -8.20 8.74 -17.90
N PRO A 19 -7.25 9.29 -17.11
CA PRO A 19 -6.34 8.49 -16.30
C PRO A 19 -7.05 7.62 -15.26
N LEU A 20 -6.60 6.37 -15.11
CA LEU A 20 -7.07 5.38 -14.15
C LEU A 20 -6.06 5.22 -13.01
N ILE A 21 -6.54 5.36 -11.78
CA ILE A 21 -5.77 5.07 -10.56
C ILE A 21 -6.22 3.73 -9.97
N LEU A 22 -5.32 2.75 -9.88
CA LEU A 22 -5.64 1.40 -9.41
C LEU A 22 -5.35 1.22 -7.92
N VAL A 23 -6.37 0.84 -7.16
CA VAL A 23 -6.25 0.31 -5.79
C VAL A 23 -6.34 -1.22 -5.81
N GLY A 24 -5.75 -1.91 -4.83
CA GLY A 24 -5.83 -3.37 -4.79
C GLY A 24 -4.86 -4.05 -3.85
N GLY A 25 -4.61 -3.46 -2.66
CA GLY A 25 -3.68 -4.02 -1.68
C GLY A 25 -2.21 -4.03 -2.14
N LEU A 26 -1.84 -3.07 -2.98
CA LEU A 26 -0.50 -2.91 -3.55
C LEU A 26 0.51 -2.55 -2.45
N ARG A 27 1.61 -3.30 -2.41
CA ARG A 27 2.68 -3.24 -1.41
C ARG A 27 4.06 -3.51 -2.00
N SER A 28 4.14 -4.13 -3.17
CA SER A 28 5.40 -4.47 -3.83
C SER A 28 5.70 -3.50 -4.97
N PHE A 29 6.91 -2.92 -4.97
CA PHE A 29 7.36 -2.02 -6.03
C PHE A 29 7.25 -2.69 -7.42
N ALA A 30 7.80 -3.90 -7.56
CA ALA A 30 7.78 -4.63 -8.83
C ALA A 30 6.36 -4.92 -9.35
N VAL A 31 5.38 -5.09 -8.45
CA VAL A 31 3.97 -5.29 -8.86
C VAL A 31 3.38 -3.97 -9.35
N ALA A 32 3.62 -2.87 -8.62
CA ALA A 32 3.19 -1.54 -9.00
C ALA A 32 3.78 -1.12 -10.36
N GLU A 33 5.10 -1.26 -10.52
CA GLU A 33 5.82 -0.96 -11.77
C GLU A 33 5.27 -1.76 -12.94
N LYS A 34 5.08 -3.08 -12.78
CA LYS A 34 4.54 -3.92 -13.83
C LYS A 34 3.13 -3.49 -14.28
N LEU A 35 2.27 -3.04 -13.36
CA LEU A 35 0.92 -2.58 -13.71
C LEU A 35 0.94 -1.31 -14.56
N ILE A 36 1.90 -0.41 -14.31
CA ILE A 36 2.10 0.80 -15.11
C ILE A 36 2.68 0.46 -16.48
N VAL A 37 3.75 -0.35 -16.51
CA VAL A 37 4.43 -0.75 -17.77
C VAL A 37 3.50 -1.57 -18.67
N ASP A 38 2.68 -2.45 -18.11
CA ASP A 38 1.71 -3.27 -18.86
C ASP A 38 0.44 -2.48 -19.26
N GLY A 39 0.37 -1.18 -18.95
CA GLY A 39 -0.76 -0.29 -19.28
C GLY A 39 -2.07 -0.63 -18.56
N VAL A 40 -2.01 -1.31 -17.41
CA VAL A 40 -3.20 -1.70 -16.63
C VAL A 40 -3.80 -0.50 -15.89
N ALA A 41 -2.95 0.44 -15.48
CA ALA A 41 -3.32 1.68 -14.80
C ALA A 41 -2.28 2.75 -15.11
N ASP A 42 -2.67 4.02 -14.99
CA ASP A 42 -1.75 5.15 -15.14
C ASP A 42 -1.10 5.53 -13.80
N TYR A 43 -1.81 5.25 -12.70
CA TYR A 43 -1.33 5.50 -11.35
C TYR A 43 -1.71 4.37 -10.40
N ILE A 44 -0.96 4.28 -9.30
CA ILE A 44 -1.19 3.31 -8.23
C ILE A 44 -1.69 4.03 -6.97
N SER A 45 -2.78 3.52 -6.40
CA SER A 45 -3.30 3.97 -5.10
C SER A 45 -2.82 3.05 -3.98
N MET A 46 -2.24 3.67 -2.94
CA MET A 46 -1.83 3.03 -1.70
C MET A 46 -2.32 3.87 -0.52
N SER A 47 -2.73 3.21 0.56
CA SER A 47 -3.17 3.86 1.81
C SER A 47 -2.49 3.22 3.01
N ARG A 48 -2.88 1.98 3.35
CA ARG A 48 -2.29 1.23 4.48
C ARG A 48 -0.76 1.09 4.47
N PRO A 49 -0.07 0.96 3.31
CA PRO A 49 1.39 1.04 3.26
C PRO A 49 1.94 2.34 3.85
N PHE A 50 1.38 3.49 3.49
CA PHE A 50 1.81 4.80 3.99
C PHE A 50 1.48 5.03 5.46
N ILE A 51 0.42 4.40 5.98
CA ILE A 51 0.12 4.44 7.42
C ILE A 51 1.23 3.75 8.24
N ARG A 52 1.83 2.67 7.72
CA ARG A 52 2.93 1.95 8.40
C ARG A 52 4.30 2.59 8.12
N GLU A 53 4.53 3.00 6.86
CA GLU A 53 5.79 3.54 6.34
C GLU A 53 5.53 4.88 5.62
N PRO A 54 5.50 6.01 6.34
CA PRO A 54 5.27 7.33 5.74
C PRO A 54 6.33 7.73 4.71
N ASP A 55 7.53 7.17 4.81
CA ASP A 55 8.69 7.39 3.95
C ASP A 55 8.85 6.33 2.84
N LEU A 56 7.86 5.45 2.64
CA LEU A 56 7.94 4.32 1.70
C LEU A 56 8.42 4.71 0.30
N ILE A 57 7.93 5.83 -0.26
CA ILE A 57 8.34 6.27 -1.61
C ILE A 57 9.82 6.65 -1.63
N ASN A 58 10.30 7.38 -0.62
CA ASN A 58 11.71 7.75 -0.52
C ASN A 58 12.59 6.50 -0.35
N ARG A 59 12.13 5.51 0.42
CA ARG A 59 12.79 4.20 0.59
C ARG A 59 12.90 3.45 -0.73
N TRP A 60 11.83 3.41 -1.53
CA TRP A 60 11.89 2.80 -2.86
C TRP A 60 12.81 3.59 -3.82
N GLN A 61 12.76 4.93 -3.78
CA GLN A 61 13.63 5.78 -4.59
C GLN A 61 15.12 5.64 -4.25
N SER A 62 15.47 5.31 -3.01
CA SER A 62 16.87 5.07 -2.59
C SER A 62 17.41 3.70 -3.03
N GLY A 63 16.59 2.88 -3.69
CA GLY A 63 16.96 1.55 -4.17
C GLY A 63 16.57 0.41 -3.23
N ASP A 64 16.04 0.70 -2.03
CA ASP A 64 15.46 -0.33 -1.17
C ASP A 64 14.05 -0.69 -1.64
N LEU A 65 13.97 -1.53 -2.68
CA LEU A 65 12.71 -1.98 -3.30
C LEU A 65 12.01 -3.12 -2.55
N ARG A 66 12.40 -3.40 -1.30
CA ARG A 66 11.70 -4.40 -0.49
C ARG A 66 10.24 -4.01 -0.35
N LYS A 67 9.38 -5.03 -0.34
CA LYS A 67 7.94 -4.90 -0.12
C LYS A 67 7.64 -4.02 1.10
N ALA A 68 6.58 -3.22 1.00
CA ALA A 68 6.04 -2.50 2.14
C ALA A 68 5.70 -3.48 3.27
N GLU A 69 6.05 -3.13 4.49
CA GLU A 69 5.87 -3.94 5.68
C GLU A 69 4.40 -4.07 6.10
N CYS A 70 3.48 -3.30 5.50
CA CYS A 70 2.06 -3.41 5.79
C CYS A 70 1.58 -4.85 5.49
N VAL A 71 1.01 -5.52 6.48
CA VAL A 71 0.53 -6.90 6.33
C VAL A 71 -0.95 -6.99 5.91
N SER A 72 -1.63 -5.85 5.75
CA SER A 72 -3.06 -5.76 5.42
C SER A 72 -3.98 -6.42 6.47
N ASP A 73 -3.63 -6.30 7.75
CA ASP A 73 -4.37 -6.86 8.89
C ASP A 73 -5.65 -6.07 9.28
N ASN A 74 -5.87 -4.90 8.67
CA ASN A 74 -6.97 -3.98 8.94
C ASN A 74 -6.99 -3.40 10.37
N LEU A 75 -5.97 -3.63 11.19
CA LEU A 75 -5.96 -3.14 12.57
C LEU A 75 -5.88 -1.61 12.66
N CYS A 76 -5.42 -0.94 11.60
CA CYS A 76 -5.43 0.52 11.50
C CYS A 76 -6.84 1.14 11.50
N PHE A 77 -7.89 0.37 11.21
CA PHE A 77 -9.26 0.86 11.28
C PHE A 77 -9.77 0.99 12.71
N ASN A 78 -9.35 0.11 13.62
CA ASN A 78 -9.83 0.09 15.01
C ASN A 78 -9.64 1.45 15.71
N PRO A 79 -8.43 2.03 15.80
CA PRO A 79 -8.27 3.32 16.44
C PRO A 79 -9.01 4.45 15.70
N GLY A 80 -9.15 4.35 14.36
CA GLY A 80 -9.91 5.31 13.56
C GLY A 80 -11.40 5.31 13.92
N LEU A 81 -11.99 4.12 14.06
CA LEU A 81 -13.39 3.94 14.46
C LEU A 81 -13.63 4.35 15.93
N GLU A 82 -12.63 4.19 16.79
CA GLU A 82 -12.66 4.63 18.18
C GLU A 82 -12.45 6.15 18.36
N GLY A 83 -12.24 6.91 17.27
CA GLY A 83 -11.98 8.35 17.33
C GLY A 83 -10.58 8.73 17.83
N LYS A 84 -9.64 7.78 17.87
CA LYS A 84 -8.24 7.97 18.32
C LYS A 84 -7.27 8.32 17.19
N GLY A 85 -7.79 8.55 15.98
CA GLY A 85 -7.00 8.74 14.76
C GLY A 85 -6.59 7.42 14.10
N ILE A 86 -5.90 7.49 12.96
CA ILE A 86 -5.50 6.32 12.17
C ILE A 86 -3.99 6.13 12.30
N TYR A 87 -3.57 4.96 12.78
CA TYR A 87 -2.17 4.54 12.85
C TYR A 87 -2.04 3.03 12.70
N CYS A 88 -0.80 2.55 12.49
CA CYS A 88 -0.53 1.12 12.36
C CYS A 88 -0.34 0.47 13.74
N VAL A 89 -1.38 -0.18 14.24
CA VAL A 89 -1.37 -0.92 15.53
C VAL A 89 -0.28 -2.01 15.57
N THR A 90 -0.03 -2.68 14.45
CA THR A 90 1.01 -3.72 14.38
C THR A 90 2.42 -3.15 14.57
N LYS A 91 2.71 -2.00 13.94
CA LYS A 91 3.99 -1.30 14.11
C LYS A 91 4.18 -0.86 15.56
N GLU A 92 3.14 -0.26 16.16
CA GLU A 92 3.17 0.16 17.57
C GLU A 92 3.47 -1.03 18.51
N ARG A 93 2.83 -2.18 18.31
CA ARG A 93 3.09 -3.40 19.10
C ARG A 93 4.52 -3.91 18.94
N GLU A 94 5.07 -3.88 17.73
CA GLU A 94 6.46 -4.28 17.47
C GLU A 94 7.47 -3.32 18.13
N GLU A 95 7.20 -2.02 18.13
CA GLU A 95 8.01 -1.00 18.82
C GLU A 95 7.96 -1.18 20.34
N GLN A 96 6.78 -1.40 20.93
CA GLN A 96 6.62 -1.67 22.36
C GLN A 96 7.40 -2.92 22.80
N LYS A 97 7.36 -4.01 22.02
CA LYS A 97 8.13 -5.24 22.31
C LYS A 97 9.64 -5.02 22.26
N ARG A 98 10.13 -4.24 21.28
CA ARG A 98 11.56 -3.88 21.16
C ARG A 98 12.04 -3.08 22.37
N ASN A 99 11.26 -2.09 22.79
CA ASN A 99 11.56 -1.27 23.95
C ASN A 99 11.52 -2.07 25.26
N ALA A 100 10.64 -3.07 25.38
CA ALA A 100 10.58 -3.93 26.56
C ALA A 100 11.71 -4.98 26.64
N SER A 101 12.43 -5.21 25.53
CA SER A 101 13.53 -6.18 25.44
C SER A 101 14.93 -5.52 25.44
N SER A 102 14.99 -4.19 25.58
CA SER A 102 16.22 -3.37 25.64
C SER A 102 16.45 -2.89 27.07
#